data_AF-A0A8J2ZU24-F1
#
_entry.id   AF-A0A8J2ZU24-F1
#
_cell.length_a   1.000
_cell.length_b   1.000
_cell.length_c   1.000
_cell.angle_alpha   90.00
_cell.angle_beta   90.00
_cell.angle_gamma   90.00
#
_symmetry.space_group_name_H-M   'P 1'
#
loop_
_entity.id
_entity.type
_entity.pdbx_description
1 polymer ?
#
loop_
_entity_poly.entity_id
_entity_poly.type
_entity_poly.pdbx_seq_one_letter_code
_entity_poly.pdbx_strand_id
1 'polypeptide(L)'
;MKSEHSSKKSQVISFIPDGEYYFQKGITAYQKGELNRARKFVGRAIAFNPTDSEYLCQQAAILAELEEFEASNQLLKKVVYELDETMTECFFFIANNLAHIGRYEEALQEVKRYISYEPKGGFIEEARELYKLLLTESEDPFFEEESYIVDHEKGRQALERGEFWEAIAYFKKVIANQPSYWAAYNNLAVAYYSLGRTKLAFEVLEEVLDHDPGNIHALCNRLTFYYQMGQSDRVNTLYPTIKNIYPLYPEHRSKLGATFFFLGDYEMAYYWLKSAESAGAWDQSFYYWLALSAFRLGKEKVALKAWEQVDFFSDSSFQPFEYGKIRDMLEAEDAKDNPLVHSLLTQQLNEGEPEPKVFSLFLLSHFNTEKSLHLLKSVSRNRKEHHGIRKVASALIEKVQQGEASRDYGLLIMTILEEKMGTGLPLIDQYGLYYLWKQVYERDVDITDVHEATIWAAGLEYLWIKRQSKPVSQSEIATKYGLSLYRVRKVLVQLQRILD
;
A
#
# COMPACT_ATOMS: atom_id res chain seq x y z
N MET A 1 25.21 -64.10 66.89
CA MET A 1 25.12 -63.66 65.47
C MET A 1 25.47 -62.18 65.42
N LYS A 2 26.60 -61.84 64.81
CA LYS A 2 27.00 -60.45 64.51
C LYS A 2 26.22 -60.02 63.27
N SER A 3 25.47 -58.92 63.32
CA SER A 3 25.00 -58.23 62.11
C SER A 3 25.97 -57.09 61.81
N GLU A 4 26.75 -57.27 60.74
CA GLU A 4 27.59 -56.23 60.17
C GLU A 4 26.70 -55.14 59.57
N HIS A 5 26.67 -53.96 60.20
CA HIS A 5 26.23 -52.74 59.52
C HIS A 5 27.42 -52.17 58.75
N SER A 6 27.49 -52.53 57.48
CA SER A 6 28.26 -51.85 56.45
C SER A 6 27.95 -50.34 56.49
N SER A 7 28.84 -49.55 57.08
CA SER A 7 28.78 -48.09 56.97
C SER A 7 29.08 -47.71 55.51
N LYS A 8 28.02 -47.38 54.76
CA LYS A 8 28.18 -46.72 53.46
C LYS A 8 28.93 -45.40 53.73
N LYS A 9 30.19 -45.31 53.29
CA LYS A 9 30.95 -44.05 53.26
C LYS A 9 30.14 -43.04 52.43
N SER A 10 29.49 -42.10 53.10
CA SER A 10 28.88 -40.95 52.46
C SER A 10 29.98 -40.08 51.88
N GLN A 11 30.02 -39.98 50.56
CA GLN A 11 30.92 -39.08 49.85
C GLN A 11 30.38 -37.65 50.05
N VAL A 12 31.00 -36.88 50.93
CA VAL A 12 30.67 -35.46 51.15
C VAL A 12 31.19 -34.69 49.94
N ILE A 13 30.32 -34.40 48.98
CA ILE A 13 30.62 -33.49 47.87
C ILE A 13 30.50 -32.07 48.44
N SER A 14 31.60 -31.33 48.49
CA SER A 14 31.57 -29.91 48.84
C SER A 14 30.89 -29.15 47.71
N PHE A 15 29.66 -28.69 47.95
CA PHE A 15 28.95 -27.82 47.04
C PHE A 15 29.12 -26.38 47.52
N ILE A 16 29.87 -25.58 46.76
CA ILE A 16 30.01 -24.13 46.99
C ILE A 16 29.04 -23.46 46.01
N PRO A 17 27.92 -22.89 46.49
CA PRO A 17 27.00 -22.18 45.62
C PRO A 17 27.69 -20.95 45.00
N ASP A 18 27.63 -20.83 43.68
CA ASP A 18 28.13 -19.68 42.91
C ASP A 18 26.97 -18.80 42.39
N GLY A 19 27.31 -17.75 41.63
CA GLY A 19 26.33 -16.82 41.07
C GLY A 19 25.28 -17.53 40.21
N GLU A 20 25.74 -18.43 39.34
CA GLU A 20 24.89 -19.18 38.41
C GLU A 20 23.90 -20.10 39.13
N TYR A 21 24.35 -20.78 40.18
CA TYR A 21 23.44 -21.56 41.02
C TYR A 21 22.31 -20.71 41.62
N TYR A 22 22.64 -19.52 42.12
CA TYR A 22 21.64 -18.62 42.69
C TYR A 22 20.73 -18.04 41.62
N PHE A 23 21.26 -17.74 40.42
CA PHE A 23 20.48 -17.27 39.29
C PHE A 23 19.44 -18.32 38.87
N GLN A 24 19.86 -19.58 38.67
CA GLN A 24 18.96 -20.66 38.29
C GLN A 24 17.87 -20.91 39.34
N LYS A 25 18.20 -20.79 40.64
CA LYS A 25 17.19 -20.83 41.71
C LYS A 25 16.24 -19.64 41.66
N GLY A 26 16.74 -18.47 41.31
CA GLY A 26 15.96 -17.26 41.07
C GLY A 26 14.95 -17.45 39.96
N ILE A 27 15.39 -17.92 38.79
CA ILE A 27 14.53 -18.24 37.65
C ILE A 27 13.48 -19.29 38.02
N THR A 28 13.88 -20.35 38.72
CA THR A 28 12.94 -21.40 39.17
C THR A 28 11.88 -20.84 40.12
N ALA A 29 12.25 -19.93 41.02
CA ALA A 29 11.30 -19.29 41.93
C ALA A 29 10.37 -18.32 41.18
N TYR A 30 10.90 -17.59 40.20
CA TYR A 30 10.14 -16.68 39.33
C TYR A 30 9.08 -17.44 38.51
N GLN A 31 9.44 -18.54 37.86
CA GLN A 31 8.52 -19.42 37.13
C GLN A 31 7.39 -20.00 38.00
N LYS A 32 7.60 -20.07 39.32
CA LYS A 32 6.60 -20.52 40.30
C LYS A 32 5.73 -19.37 40.84
N GLY A 33 5.95 -18.13 40.38
CA GLY A 33 5.29 -16.93 40.89
C GLY A 33 5.77 -16.49 42.28
N GLU A 34 6.87 -17.06 42.80
CA GLU A 34 7.41 -16.73 44.12
C GLU A 34 8.33 -15.48 44.05
N LEU A 35 7.78 -14.34 43.62
CA LEU A 35 8.54 -13.13 43.25
C LEU A 35 9.52 -12.65 44.34
N ASN A 36 9.10 -12.65 45.61
CA ASN A 36 9.96 -12.25 46.73
C ASN A 36 11.14 -13.20 46.97
N ARG A 37 11.00 -14.49 46.64
CA ARG A 37 12.10 -15.46 46.71
C ARG A 37 12.99 -15.32 45.48
N ALA A 38 12.41 -15.14 44.30
CA ALA A 38 13.14 -14.87 43.07
C ALA A 38 14.07 -13.66 43.24
N ARG A 39 13.53 -12.51 43.71
CA ARG A 39 14.28 -11.28 44.01
C ARG A 39 15.49 -11.52 44.92
N LYS A 40 15.35 -12.37 45.94
CA LYS A 40 16.43 -12.70 46.88
C LYS A 40 17.52 -13.57 46.25
N PHE A 41 17.13 -14.54 45.41
CA PHE A 41 18.07 -15.45 44.76
C PHE A 41 18.82 -14.75 43.64
N VAL A 42 18.12 -14.03 42.75
CA VAL A 42 18.77 -13.24 41.69
C VAL A 42 19.62 -12.11 42.29
N GLY A 43 19.16 -11.44 43.36
CA GLY A 43 19.98 -10.47 44.09
C GLY A 43 21.27 -11.05 44.69
N ARG A 44 21.27 -12.33 45.09
CA ARG A 44 22.51 -13.02 45.49
C ARG A 44 23.41 -13.30 44.29
N ALA A 45 22.86 -13.68 43.15
CA ALA A 45 23.63 -13.86 41.91
C ALA A 45 24.34 -12.57 41.49
N ILE A 46 23.62 -11.43 41.53
CA ILE A 46 24.20 -10.10 41.28
C ILE A 46 25.32 -9.77 42.26
N ALA A 47 25.22 -10.17 43.54
CA ALA A 47 26.29 -9.94 44.51
C ALA A 47 27.59 -10.70 44.17
N PHE A 48 27.50 -11.82 43.45
CA PHE A 48 28.66 -12.53 42.92
C PHE A 48 29.19 -11.89 41.62
N ASN A 49 28.29 -11.46 40.73
CA ASN A 49 28.65 -10.81 39.47
C ASN A 49 27.80 -9.53 39.23
N PRO A 50 28.26 -8.34 39.72
CA PRO A 50 27.45 -7.11 39.70
C PRO A 50 27.32 -6.41 38.34
N THR A 51 28.07 -6.90 37.33
CA THR A 51 28.12 -6.36 35.96
C THR A 51 27.49 -7.31 34.95
N ASP A 52 26.88 -8.40 35.41
CA ASP A 52 26.19 -9.35 34.55
C ASP A 52 24.85 -8.78 34.08
N SER A 53 24.77 -8.40 32.79
CA SER A 53 23.58 -7.79 32.21
C SER A 53 22.34 -8.68 32.30
N GLU A 54 22.50 -10.00 32.18
CA GLU A 54 21.38 -10.95 32.26
C GLU A 54 20.79 -10.99 33.67
N TYR A 55 21.64 -11.05 34.70
CA TYR A 55 21.20 -11.05 36.09
C TYR A 55 20.49 -9.73 36.45
N LEU A 56 21.00 -8.61 35.96
CA LEU A 56 20.42 -7.29 36.20
C LEU A 56 19.08 -7.11 35.48
N CYS A 57 18.96 -7.52 34.21
CA CYS A 57 17.70 -7.47 33.46
C CYS A 57 16.63 -8.36 34.10
N GLN A 58 17.00 -9.58 34.51
CA GLN A 58 16.05 -10.48 35.19
C GLN A 58 15.60 -9.93 36.54
N GLN A 59 16.50 -9.32 37.31
CA GLN A 59 16.13 -8.64 38.56
C GLN A 59 15.19 -7.45 38.30
N ALA A 60 15.45 -6.68 37.23
CA ALA A 60 14.60 -5.56 36.84
C ALA A 60 13.19 -6.02 36.45
N ALA A 61 13.06 -7.13 35.73
CA ALA A 61 11.76 -7.73 35.40
C ALA A 61 10.99 -8.16 36.67
N ILE A 62 11.67 -8.82 37.62
CA ILE A 62 11.07 -9.20 38.91
C ILE A 62 10.62 -7.98 39.70
N LEU A 63 11.41 -6.90 39.69
CA LEU A 63 11.06 -5.65 40.38
C LEU A 63 9.85 -4.97 39.73
N ALA A 64 9.75 -4.97 38.39
CA ALA A 64 8.60 -4.43 37.68
C ALA A 64 7.31 -5.20 38.01
N GLU A 65 7.35 -6.53 38.10
CA GLU A 65 6.20 -7.34 38.54
C GLU A 65 5.82 -7.14 40.01
N LEU A 66 6.77 -6.69 40.83
CA LEU A 66 6.52 -6.27 42.22
C LEU A 66 6.05 -4.81 42.31
N GLU A 67 5.82 -4.14 41.18
CA GLU A 67 5.48 -2.72 41.07
C GLU A 67 6.56 -1.78 41.65
N GLU A 68 7.80 -2.26 41.81
CA GLU A 68 8.98 -1.50 42.22
C GLU A 68 9.66 -0.87 40.98
N PHE A 69 8.91 -0.07 40.23
CA PHE A 69 9.25 0.42 38.90
C PHE A 69 10.51 1.31 38.85
N GLU A 70 10.73 2.20 39.82
CA GLU A 70 11.93 3.04 39.83
C GLU A 70 13.20 2.23 40.06
N ALA A 71 13.14 1.22 40.93
CA ALA A 71 14.27 0.32 41.17
C ALA A 71 14.57 -0.53 39.93
N SER A 72 13.54 -1.00 39.24
CA SER A 72 13.67 -1.67 37.94
C SER A 72 14.36 -0.77 36.91
N ASN A 73 13.90 0.48 36.77
CA ASN A 73 14.47 1.46 35.82
C ASN A 73 15.94 1.79 36.11
N GLN A 74 16.35 1.85 37.38
CA GLN A 74 17.77 2.05 37.72
C GLN A 74 18.66 0.92 37.20
N LEU A 75 18.21 -0.33 37.33
CA LEU A 75 18.96 -1.49 36.82
C LEU A 75 18.99 -1.51 35.29
N LEU A 76 17.86 -1.27 34.62
CA LEU A 76 17.78 -1.24 33.15
C LEU A 76 18.65 -0.12 32.56
N LYS A 77 18.63 1.07 33.17
CA LYS A 77 19.50 2.19 32.76
C LYS A 77 20.97 1.83 32.95
N LYS A 78 21.34 1.20 34.06
CA LYS A 78 22.71 0.72 34.28
C LYS A 78 23.14 -0.26 33.18
N VAL A 79 22.28 -1.19 32.79
CA VAL A 79 22.59 -2.13 31.71
C VAL A 79 22.85 -1.39 30.40
N VAL A 80 21.87 -0.61 29.92
CA VAL A 80 21.94 -0.03 28.57
C VAL A 80 22.93 1.13 28.43
N TYR A 81 23.23 1.87 29.50
CA TYR A 81 24.14 3.02 29.44
C TYR A 81 25.56 2.74 29.95
N GLU A 82 25.77 1.70 30.78
CA GLU A 82 27.08 1.45 31.40
C GLU A 82 27.70 0.09 31.06
N LEU A 83 26.90 -0.92 30.73
CA LEU A 83 27.38 -2.31 30.60
C LEU A 83 27.28 -2.84 29.17
N ASP A 84 26.10 -2.72 28.55
CA ASP A 84 25.81 -3.26 27.23
C ASP A 84 24.81 -2.36 26.48
N GLU A 85 25.36 -1.52 25.59
CA GLU A 85 24.59 -0.60 24.74
C GLU A 85 23.75 -1.31 23.68
N THR A 86 23.98 -2.61 23.45
CA THR A 86 23.24 -3.40 22.45
C THR A 86 21.92 -3.96 22.98
N MET A 87 21.71 -3.95 24.31
CA MET A 87 20.50 -4.41 24.99
C MET A 87 19.37 -3.36 24.89
N THR A 88 19.01 -3.00 23.66
CA THR A 88 18.09 -1.90 23.36
C THR A 88 16.65 -2.17 23.83
N GLU A 89 16.27 -3.42 24.07
CA GLU A 89 14.98 -3.80 24.68
C GLU A 89 14.79 -3.17 26.06
N CYS A 90 15.87 -2.81 26.76
CA CYS A 90 15.81 -2.07 28.01
C CYS A 90 15.01 -0.76 27.87
N PHE A 91 15.09 -0.08 26.72
CA PHE A 91 14.32 1.15 26.48
C PHE A 91 12.81 0.90 26.48
N PHE A 92 12.35 -0.21 25.90
CA PHE A 92 10.94 -0.60 25.92
C PHE A 92 10.46 -0.95 27.33
N PHE A 93 11.26 -1.68 28.12
CA PHE A 93 10.89 -2.00 29.50
C PHE A 93 10.88 -0.76 30.40
N ILE A 94 11.84 0.16 30.22
CA ILE A 94 11.83 1.45 30.92
C ILE A 94 10.57 2.25 30.55
N ALA A 95 10.20 2.29 29.27
CA ALA A 95 9.01 2.99 28.81
C ALA A 95 7.72 2.45 29.48
N ASN A 96 7.56 1.12 29.53
CA ASN A 96 6.42 0.49 30.23
C ASN A 96 6.37 0.87 31.71
N ASN A 97 7.50 0.74 32.42
CA ASN A 97 7.58 1.11 33.83
C ASN A 97 7.22 2.58 34.07
N LEU A 98 7.72 3.49 33.22
CA LEU A 98 7.41 4.92 33.30
C LEU A 98 5.93 5.21 33.03
N ALA A 99 5.32 4.51 32.07
CA ALA A 99 3.90 4.58 31.79
C ALA A 99 3.06 4.19 33.02
N HIS A 100 3.44 3.11 33.71
CA HIS A 100 2.77 2.67 34.94
C HIS A 100 2.86 3.68 36.10
N ILE A 101 3.99 4.40 36.21
CA ILE A 101 4.16 5.46 37.22
C ILE A 101 3.46 6.78 36.80
N GLY A 102 2.93 6.86 35.57
CA GLY A 102 2.28 8.06 35.03
C GLY A 102 3.25 9.12 34.47
N ARG A 103 4.52 8.76 34.24
CA ARG A 103 5.53 9.65 33.63
C ARG A 103 5.51 9.52 32.11
N TYR A 104 4.39 9.92 31.50
CA TYR A 104 4.08 9.64 30.10
C TYR A 104 5.08 10.27 29.10
N GLU A 105 5.55 11.50 29.35
CA GLU A 105 6.52 12.17 28.47
C GLU A 105 7.84 11.40 28.39
N GLU A 106 8.37 10.95 29.53
CA GLU A 106 9.60 10.16 29.56
C GLU A 106 9.38 8.77 28.98
N ALA A 107 8.22 8.16 29.23
CA ALA A 107 7.85 6.90 28.60
C ALA A 107 7.83 7.01 27.06
N LEU A 108 7.31 8.12 26.53
CA LEU A 108 7.24 8.39 25.11
C LEU A 108 8.64 8.52 24.48
N GLN A 109 9.58 9.18 25.16
CA GLN A 109 10.95 9.30 24.70
C GLN A 109 11.66 7.94 24.62
N GLU A 110 11.50 7.09 25.65
CA GLU A 110 12.17 5.79 25.69
C GLU A 110 11.56 4.79 24.70
N VAL A 111 10.23 4.81 24.47
CA VAL A 111 9.62 3.97 23.43
C VAL A 111 9.98 4.43 22.01
N LYS A 112 10.10 5.76 21.77
CA LYS A 112 10.62 6.31 20.49
C LYS A 112 12.04 5.80 20.24
N ARG A 113 12.90 5.81 21.26
CA ARG A 113 14.27 5.26 21.16
C ARG A 113 14.26 3.79 20.79
N TYR A 114 13.47 2.96 21.47
CA TYR A 114 13.38 1.54 21.14
C TYR A 114 12.97 1.30 19.68
N ILE A 115 11.90 1.96 19.21
CA ILE A 115 11.42 1.86 17.82
C ILE A 115 12.51 2.27 16.81
N SER A 116 13.31 3.28 17.15
CA SER A 116 14.39 3.75 16.29
C SER A 116 15.58 2.79 16.19
N TYR A 117 15.93 2.12 17.30
CA TYR A 117 17.04 1.16 17.32
C TYR A 117 16.65 -0.20 16.74
N GLU A 118 15.43 -0.66 17.03
CA GLU A 118 14.95 -2.00 16.68
C GLU A 118 13.63 -1.94 15.88
N PRO A 119 13.63 -1.43 14.64
CA PRO A 119 12.42 -1.32 13.82
C PRO A 119 11.81 -2.68 13.42
N LYS A 120 12.49 -3.79 13.73
CA LYS A 120 12.02 -5.18 13.58
C LYS A 120 12.25 -6.00 14.87
N GLY A 121 12.40 -5.33 16.01
CA GLY A 121 12.63 -5.97 17.30
C GLY A 121 11.46 -6.83 17.78
N GLY A 122 11.72 -7.72 18.73
CA GLY A 122 10.72 -8.66 19.25
C GLY A 122 9.51 -8.01 19.92
N PHE A 123 9.62 -6.76 20.37
CA PHE A 123 8.55 -5.99 21.01
C PHE A 123 8.03 -4.83 20.15
N ILE A 124 8.33 -4.81 18.84
CA ILE A 124 8.03 -3.63 18.00
C ILE A 124 6.54 -3.33 17.90
N GLU A 125 5.69 -4.35 17.87
CA GLU A 125 4.23 -4.18 17.79
C GLU A 125 3.68 -3.66 19.12
N GLU A 126 4.11 -4.21 20.25
CA GLU A 126 3.76 -3.73 21.58
C GLU A 126 4.29 -2.31 21.82
N ALA A 127 5.49 -2.00 21.33
CA ALA A 127 6.07 -0.66 21.40
C ALA A 127 5.28 0.35 20.58
N ARG A 128 4.77 -0.01 19.40
CA ARG A 128 3.90 0.85 18.58
C ARG A 128 2.55 1.09 19.24
N GLU A 129 1.97 0.07 19.85
CA GLU A 129 0.72 0.21 20.62
C GLU A 129 0.92 1.06 21.88
N LEU A 130 1.97 0.81 22.65
CA LEU A 130 2.33 1.64 23.81
C LEU A 130 2.60 3.08 23.40
N TYR A 131 3.35 3.28 22.31
CA TYR A 131 3.59 4.60 21.73
C TYR A 131 2.27 5.31 21.43
N LYS A 132 1.36 4.67 20.71
CA LYS A 132 0.03 5.21 20.38
C LYS A 132 -0.83 5.51 21.63
N LEU A 133 -0.76 4.67 22.66
CA LEU A 133 -1.46 4.90 23.92
C LEU A 133 -0.90 6.11 24.66
N LEU A 134 0.42 6.15 24.86
CA LEU A 134 1.13 7.25 25.52
C LEU A 134 0.90 8.58 24.81
N LEU A 135 0.87 8.54 23.48
CA LEU A 135 0.52 9.67 22.63
C LEU A 135 -0.89 10.23 22.94
N THR A 136 -1.85 9.39 23.34
CA THR A 136 -3.22 9.83 23.67
C THR A 136 -3.31 10.45 25.08
N GLU A 137 -2.44 10.02 25.99
CA GLU A 137 -2.43 10.43 27.41
C GLU A 137 -1.49 11.60 27.71
N SER A 138 -0.55 11.93 26.80
CA SER A 138 0.35 13.08 26.98
C SER A 138 -0.31 14.40 26.55
N GLU A 139 -0.43 15.36 27.48
CA GLU A 139 -0.81 16.76 27.19
C GLU A 139 0.37 17.56 26.57
N ASP A 140 1.10 16.98 25.61
CA ASP A 140 2.27 17.62 25.01
C ASP A 140 1.84 18.65 23.93
N PRO A 141 2.16 19.95 24.06
CA PRO A 141 1.92 20.94 23.01
C PRO A 141 2.67 20.65 21.70
N PHE A 142 3.73 19.82 21.71
CA PHE A 142 4.40 19.33 20.50
C PHE A 142 3.61 18.24 19.76
N PHE A 143 2.48 17.75 20.33
CA PHE A 143 1.64 16.74 19.72
C PHE A 143 0.82 17.26 18.53
N GLU A 144 0.43 18.53 18.53
CA GLU A 144 -0.21 19.15 17.36
C GLU A 144 0.77 19.21 16.16
N GLU A 145 2.09 19.28 16.42
CA GLU A 145 3.14 19.25 15.40
C GLU A 145 3.39 17.83 14.81
N GLU A 146 3.05 16.73 15.49
CA GLU A 146 3.14 15.37 14.90
C GLU A 146 1.78 14.89 14.33
N SER A 147 0.65 15.43 14.81
CA SER A 147 -0.69 15.09 14.33
C SER A 147 -0.91 15.43 12.85
N TYR A 148 -0.37 16.57 12.38
CA TYR A 148 -0.54 16.99 10.99
C TYR A 148 0.24 16.11 10.00
N ILE A 149 1.33 15.45 10.43
CA ILE A 149 2.08 14.52 9.59
C ILE A 149 1.23 13.27 9.32
N VAL A 150 0.55 12.75 10.35
CA VAL A 150 -0.38 11.61 10.21
C VAL A 150 -1.57 11.97 9.34
N ASP A 151 -2.16 13.16 9.53
CA ASP A 151 -3.27 13.61 8.69
C ASP A 151 -2.82 13.87 7.24
N HIS A 152 -1.61 14.39 7.02
CA HIS A 152 -1.04 14.54 5.68
C HIS A 152 -0.85 13.19 5.00
N GLU A 153 -0.35 12.20 5.73
CA GLU A 153 -0.17 10.83 5.22
C GLU A 153 -1.50 10.17 4.86
N LYS A 154 -2.53 10.33 5.70
CA LYS A 154 -3.90 9.89 5.37
C LYS A 154 -4.44 10.59 4.13
N GLY A 155 -4.21 11.90 4.00
CA GLY A 155 -4.57 12.66 2.80
C GLY A 155 -3.86 12.16 1.54
N ARG A 156 -2.57 11.79 1.65
CA ARG A 156 -1.78 11.21 0.56
C ARG A 156 -2.34 9.84 0.14
N GLN A 157 -2.64 8.98 1.10
CA GLN A 157 -3.25 7.67 0.81
C GLN A 157 -4.64 7.80 0.18
N ALA A 158 -5.43 8.77 0.61
CA ALA A 158 -6.72 9.08 -0.03
C ALA A 158 -6.55 9.60 -1.47
N LEU A 159 -5.51 10.41 -1.75
CA LEU A 159 -5.16 10.78 -3.13
C LEU A 159 -4.81 9.56 -3.99
N GLU A 160 -4.02 8.63 -3.44
CA GLU A 160 -3.57 7.42 -4.14
C GLU A 160 -4.72 6.47 -4.47
N ARG A 161 -5.80 6.47 -3.67
CA ARG A 161 -7.05 5.71 -3.91
C ARG A 161 -8.09 6.47 -4.74
N GLY A 162 -7.77 7.66 -5.25
CA GLY A 162 -8.71 8.50 -5.98
C GLY A 162 -9.84 9.13 -5.13
N GLU A 163 -9.77 9.04 -3.80
CA GLU A 163 -10.75 9.58 -2.85
C GLU A 163 -10.53 11.09 -2.63
N PHE A 164 -10.63 11.89 -3.70
CA PHE A 164 -10.18 13.28 -3.71
C PHE A 164 -10.89 14.20 -2.70
N TRP A 165 -12.16 13.93 -2.37
CA TRP A 165 -12.90 14.72 -1.37
C TRP A 165 -12.38 14.50 0.05
N GLU A 166 -12.04 13.26 0.37
CA GLU A 166 -11.44 12.90 1.66
C GLU A 166 -10.02 13.46 1.77
N ALA A 167 -9.23 13.35 0.70
CA ALA A 167 -7.91 13.96 0.63
C ALA A 167 -7.95 15.47 0.90
N ILE A 168 -8.90 16.21 0.29
CA ILE A 168 -9.09 17.64 0.54
C ILE A 168 -9.39 17.92 2.01
N ALA A 169 -10.22 17.10 2.67
CA ALA A 169 -10.58 17.29 4.07
C ALA A 169 -9.33 17.16 4.97
N TYR A 170 -8.52 16.13 4.75
CA TYR A 170 -7.26 15.95 5.48
C TYR A 170 -6.27 17.08 5.24
N PHE A 171 -6.00 17.47 3.99
CA PHE A 171 -5.05 18.56 3.72
C PHE A 171 -5.51 19.89 4.26
N LYS A 172 -6.82 20.20 4.22
CA LYS A 172 -7.35 21.42 4.86
C LYS A 172 -7.18 21.39 6.37
N LYS A 173 -7.34 20.23 7.00
CA LYS A 173 -7.08 20.06 8.44
C LYS A 173 -5.61 20.30 8.76
N VAL A 174 -4.70 19.72 7.96
CA VAL A 174 -3.24 19.95 8.08
C VAL A 174 -2.91 21.43 7.93
N ILE A 175 -3.47 22.11 6.94
CA ILE A 175 -3.23 23.54 6.70
C ILE A 175 -3.78 24.42 7.84
N ALA A 176 -4.94 24.07 8.39
CA ALA A 176 -5.51 24.80 9.52
C ALA A 176 -4.62 24.69 10.78
N ASN A 177 -4.00 23.53 10.99
CA ASN A 177 -3.12 23.28 12.13
C ASN A 177 -1.70 23.83 11.89
N GLN A 178 -1.15 23.63 10.69
CA GLN A 178 0.18 24.07 10.28
C GLN A 178 0.14 24.84 8.95
N PRO A 179 -0.15 26.15 8.98
CA PRO A 179 -0.29 26.97 7.76
C PRO A 179 0.98 27.07 6.90
N SER A 180 2.16 26.76 7.44
CA SER A 180 3.43 26.79 6.70
C SER A 180 3.83 25.45 6.09
N TYR A 181 3.00 24.40 6.21
CA TYR A 181 3.34 23.07 5.72
C TYR A 181 3.02 22.90 4.23
N TRP A 182 3.90 23.43 3.37
CA TRP A 182 3.70 23.53 1.92
C TRP A 182 3.46 22.20 1.20
N ALA A 183 3.87 21.07 1.77
CA ALA A 183 3.57 19.75 1.22
C ALA A 183 2.04 19.49 1.13
N ALA A 184 1.28 19.91 2.15
CA ALA A 184 -0.18 19.78 2.15
C ALA A 184 -0.85 20.67 1.10
N TYR A 185 -0.36 21.89 0.88
CA TYR A 185 -0.83 22.78 -0.19
C TYR A 185 -0.59 22.16 -1.57
N ASN A 186 0.60 21.63 -1.80
CA ASN A 186 0.95 20.97 -3.06
C ASN A 186 0.03 19.78 -3.36
N ASN A 187 -0.26 18.95 -2.36
CA ASN A 187 -1.16 17.80 -2.52
C ASN A 187 -2.64 18.22 -2.60
N LEU A 188 -3.04 19.30 -1.91
CA LEU A 188 -4.36 19.91 -2.06
C LEU A 188 -4.61 20.42 -3.48
N ALA A 189 -3.61 21.04 -4.11
CA ALA A 189 -3.71 21.47 -5.51
C ALA A 189 -3.94 20.28 -6.46
N VAL A 190 -3.26 19.15 -6.23
CA VAL A 190 -3.48 17.90 -6.98
C VAL A 190 -4.92 17.41 -6.79
N ALA A 191 -5.42 17.35 -5.55
CA ALA A 191 -6.78 16.92 -5.27
C ALA A 191 -7.83 17.81 -5.96
N TYR A 192 -7.65 19.13 -5.92
CA TYR A 192 -8.54 20.06 -6.62
C TYR A 192 -8.51 19.89 -8.13
N TYR A 193 -7.32 19.72 -8.69
CA TYR A 193 -7.17 19.51 -10.13
C TYR A 193 -7.86 18.22 -10.58
N SER A 194 -7.68 17.12 -9.84
CA SER A 194 -8.33 15.83 -10.11
C SER A 194 -9.86 15.89 -10.08
N LEU A 195 -10.44 16.79 -9.28
CA LEU A 195 -11.90 17.06 -9.25
C LEU A 195 -12.37 18.05 -10.33
N GLY A 196 -11.51 18.48 -11.26
CA GLY A 196 -11.82 19.49 -12.26
C GLY A 196 -11.96 20.91 -11.70
N ARG A 197 -11.57 21.13 -10.44
CA ARG A 197 -11.58 22.46 -9.79
C ARG A 197 -10.30 23.23 -10.11
N THR A 198 -10.03 23.39 -11.41
CA THR A 198 -8.76 23.92 -11.94
C THR A 198 -8.40 25.30 -11.39
N LYS A 199 -9.37 26.22 -11.25
CA LYS A 199 -9.12 27.56 -10.72
C LYS A 199 -8.54 27.51 -9.29
N LEU A 200 -9.17 26.72 -8.40
CA LEU A 200 -8.71 26.56 -7.03
C LEU A 200 -7.33 25.88 -6.97
N ALA A 201 -7.06 24.91 -7.84
CA ALA A 201 -5.76 24.25 -7.91
C ALA A 201 -4.63 25.26 -8.23
N PHE A 202 -4.84 26.16 -9.18
CA PHE A 202 -3.87 27.21 -9.48
C PHE A 202 -3.74 28.26 -8.37
N GLU A 203 -4.84 28.68 -7.73
CA GLU A 203 -4.79 29.62 -6.60
C GLU A 203 -3.91 29.06 -5.46
N VAL A 204 -4.07 27.79 -5.12
CA VAL A 204 -3.24 27.11 -4.11
C VAL A 204 -1.77 27.02 -4.54
N LEU A 205 -1.49 26.75 -5.82
CA LEU A 205 -0.11 26.71 -6.33
C LEU A 205 0.56 28.09 -6.34
N GLU A 206 -0.17 29.15 -6.71
CA GLU A 206 0.37 30.51 -6.67
C GLU A 206 0.68 30.90 -5.22
N GLU A 207 -0.16 30.53 -4.24
CA GLU A 207 0.14 30.76 -2.83
C GLU A 207 1.47 30.11 -2.42
N VAL A 208 1.70 28.85 -2.78
CA VAL A 208 2.99 28.17 -2.51
C VAL A 208 4.16 28.90 -3.19
N LEU A 209 3.99 29.29 -4.45
CA LEU A 209 5.06 29.91 -5.26
C LEU A 209 5.34 31.37 -4.90
N ASP A 210 4.37 32.09 -4.35
CA ASP A 210 4.57 33.45 -3.81
C ASP A 210 5.47 33.41 -2.57
N HIS A 211 5.38 32.34 -1.77
CA HIS A 211 6.23 32.13 -0.60
C HIS A 211 7.58 31.47 -0.92
N ASP A 212 7.59 30.46 -1.79
CA ASP A 212 8.78 29.76 -2.25
C ASP A 212 8.75 29.63 -3.78
N PRO A 213 9.30 30.61 -4.52
CA PRO A 213 9.34 30.57 -5.98
C PRO A 213 10.12 29.38 -6.55
N GLY A 214 10.98 28.76 -5.74
CA GLY A 214 11.79 27.60 -6.09
C GLY A 214 11.14 26.26 -5.73
N ASN A 215 9.91 26.26 -5.22
CA ASN A 215 9.26 25.04 -4.73
C ASN A 215 9.07 24.01 -5.86
N ILE A 216 9.88 22.95 -5.85
CA ILE A 216 9.93 21.96 -6.93
C ILE A 216 8.58 21.25 -7.10
N HIS A 217 7.90 20.92 -6.00
CA HIS A 217 6.60 20.25 -6.07
C HIS A 217 5.55 21.13 -6.73
N ALA A 218 5.49 22.42 -6.36
CA ALA A 218 4.55 23.37 -6.95
C ALA A 218 4.84 23.63 -8.44
N LEU A 219 6.10 23.85 -8.79
CA LEU A 219 6.54 24.04 -10.18
C LEU A 219 6.21 22.81 -11.05
N CYS A 220 6.50 21.61 -10.55
CA CYS A 220 6.18 20.35 -11.24
C CYS A 220 4.68 20.12 -11.39
N ASN A 221 3.88 20.41 -10.37
CA ASN A 221 2.42 20.32 -10.42
C ASN A 221 1.86 21.31 -11.45
N ARG A 222 2.31 22.57 -11.42
CA ARG A 222 1.93 23.62 -12.38
C ARG A 222 2.24 23.23 -13.82
N LEU A 223 3.43 22.69 -14.08
CA LEU A 223 3.84 22.21 -15.40
C LEU A 223 2.94 21.06 -15.87
N THR A 224 2.68 20.11 -14.99
CA THR A 224 1.81 18.94 -15.27
C THR A 224 0.38 19.38 -15.61
N PHE A 225 -0.18 20.32 -14.86
CA PHE A 225 -1.51 20.87 -15.13
C PHE A 225 -1.57 21.60 -16.48
N TYR A 226 -0.58 22.45 -16.80
CA TYR A 226 -0.55 23.11 -18.12
C TYR A 226 -0.47 22.11 -19.28
N TYR A 227 0.32 21.05 -19.12
CA TYR A 227 0.40 20.00 -20.13
C TYR A 227 -0.94 19.29 -20.32
N GLN A 228 -1.59 18.88 -19.23
CA GLN A 228 -2.91 18.23 -19.27
C GLN A 228 -4.00 19.13 -19.88
N MET A 229 -3.91 20.44 -19.68
CA MET A 229 -4.81 21.42 -20.28
C MET A 229 -4.49 21.77 -21.75
N GLY A 230 -3.41 21.21 -22.32
CA GLY A 230 -2.96 21.53 -23.68
C GLY A 230 -2.41 22.96 -23.85
N GLN A 231 -1.99 23.61 -22.75
CA GLN A 231 -1.46 24.99 -22.79
C GLN A 231 0.03 24.99 -23.16
N SER A 232 0.33 24.65 -24.42
CA SER A 232 1.70 24.47 -24.92
C SER A 232 2.62 25.67 -24.69
N ASP A 233 2.12 26.90 -24.83
CA ASP A 233 2.95 28.11 -24.60
C ASP A 233 3.47 28.20 -23.17
N ARG A 234 2.64 27.85 -22.18
CA ARG A 234 3.02 27.87 -20.76
C ARG A 234 3.97 26.71 -20.42
N VAL A 235 3.74 25.53 -21.00
CA VAL A 235 4.66 24.39 -20.88
C VAL A 235 6.04 24.77 -21.43
N ASN A 236 6.11 25.33 -22.63
CA ASN A 236 7.35 25.74 -23.28
C ASN A 236 8.11 26.82 -22.51
N THR A 237 7.41 27.61 -21.70
CA THR A 237 8.02 28.63 -20.83
C THR A 237 8.57 28.01 -19.54
N LEU A 238 7.83 27.11 -18.91
CA LEU A 238 8.16 26.58 -17.58
C LEU A 238 9.07 25.35 -17.60
N TYR A 239 8.97 24.51 -18.63
CA TYR A 239 9.78 23.30 -18.78
C TYR A 239 11.29 23.57 -18.75
N PRO A 240 11.84 24.57 -19.49
CA PRO A 240 13.28 24.86 -19.44
C PRO A 240 13.77 25.26 -18.05
N THR A 241 12.95 25.99 -17.29
CA THR A 241 13.27 26.38 -15.91
C THR A 241 13.42 25.15 -15.03
N ILE A 242 12.44 24.24 -15.05
CA ILE A 242 12.46 23.02 -14.24
C ILE A 242 13.60 22.08 -14.64
N LYS A 243 13.91 21.98 -15.94
CA LYS A 243 15.03 21.17 -16.45
C LYS A 243 16.40 21.61 -15.91
N ASN A 244 16.55 22.89 -15.59
CA ASN A 244 17.79 23.46 -15.05
C ASN A 244 17.87 23.46 -13.52
N ILE A 245 16.85 22.95 -12.82
CA ILE A 245 16.89 22.78 -11.36
C ILE A 245 17.67 21.51 -11.03
N TYR A 246 18.62 21.61 -10.09
CA TYR A 246 19.40 20.48 -9.59
C TYR A 246 19.11 20.25 -8.10
N PRO A 247 18.14 19.39 -7.75
CA PRO A 247 17.76 19.19 -6.37
C PRO A 247 18.80 18.37 -5.60
N LEU A 248 19.06 18.77 -4.35
CA LEU A 248 19.93 18.03 -3.44
C LEU A 248 19.26 16.75 -2.91
N TYR A 249 17.96 16.81 -2.61
CA TYR A 249 17.23 15.73 -1.97
C TYR A 249 16.74 14.66 -2.98
N PRO A 250 16.82 13.36 -2.63
CA PRO A 250 16.36 12.27 -3.49
C PRO A 250 14.87 12.38 -3.86
N GLU A 251 14.01 12.77 -2.92
CA GLU A 251 12.57 12.93 -3.13
C GLU A 251 12.26 13.93 -4.26
N HIS A 252 12.94 15.08 -4.26
CA HIS A 252 12.77 16.09 -5.30
C HIS A 252 13.24 15.59 -6.68
N ARG A 253 14.28 14.75 -6.71
CA ARG A 253 14.73 14.09 -7.96
C ARG A 253 13.70 13.07 -8.44
N SER A 254 13.09 12.31 -7.53
CA SER A 254 11.97 11.41 -7.84
C SER A 254 10.78 12.20 -8.41
N LYS A 255 10.44 13.35 -7.82
CA LYS A 255 9.37 14.24 -8.32
C LYS A 255 9.68 14.76 -9.73
N LEU A 256 10.90 15.23 -10.00
CA LEU A 256 11.33 15.62 -11.35
C LEU A 256 11.21 14.44 -12.33
N GLY A 257 11.71 13.27 -11.93
CA GLY A 257 11.63 12.04 -12.72
C GLY A 257 10.20 11.68 -13.14
N ALA A 258 9.28 11.66 -12.16
CA ALA A 258 7.86 11.40 -12.39
C ALA A 258 7.19 12.44 -13.31
N THR A 259 7.57 13.71 -13.17
CA THR A 259 7.07 14.82 -14.00
C THR A 259 7.58 14.72 -15.44
N PHE A 260 8.87 14.50 -15.66
CA PHE A 260 9.39 14.32 -17.02
C PHE A 260 8.80 13.09 -17.71
N PHE A 261 8.59 11.99 -16.96
CA PHE A 261 7.89 10.83 -17.50
C PHE A 261 6.47 11.21 -17.94
N PHE A 262 5.75 11.98 -17.13
CA PHE A 262 4.39 12.45 -17.45
C PHE A 262 4.36 13.28 -18.74
N LEU A 263 5.39 14.07 -19.00
CA LEU A 263 5.51 14.89 -20.20
C LEU A 263 6.02 14.14 -21.43
N GLY A 264 6.35 12.85 -21.30
CA GLY A 264 6.92 12.02 -22.37
C GLY A 264 8.44 12.17 -22.57
N ASP A 265 9.13 12.93 -21.72
CA ASP A 265 10.60 13.05 -21.75
C ASP A 265 11.21 11.92 -20.92
N TYR A 266 11.27 10.73 -21.52
CA TYR A 266 11.72 9.52 -20.85
C TYR A 266 13.22 9.53 -20.56
N GLU A 267 14.04 10.24 -21.35
CA GLU A 267 15.47 10.39 -21.07
C GLU A 267 15.69 11.17 -19.77
N MET A 268 15.05 12.34 -19.61
CA MET A 268 15.17 13.12 -18.38
C MET A 268 14.53 12.43 -17.19
N ALA A 269 13.40 11.74 -17.40
CA ALA A 269 12.77 10.93 -16.37
C ALA A 269 13.74 9.90 -15.80
N TYR A 270 14.31 9.08 -16.68
CA TYR A 270 15.26 8.04 -16.31
C TYR A 270 16.52 8.62 -15.64
N TYR A 271 17.06 9.73 -16.18
CA TYR A 271 18.22 10.41 -15.59
C TYR A 271 17.98 10.79 -14.13
N TRP A 272 16.88 11.49 -13.85
CA TRP A 272 16.59 11.95 -12.49
C TRP A 272 16.25 10.81 -11.55
N LEU A 273 15.55 9.77 -12.00
CA LEU A 273 15.23 8.61 -11.19
C LEU A 273 16.48 7.79 -10.85
N LYS A 274 17.42 7.62 -11.77
CA LYS A 274 18.71 6.99 -11.47
C LYS A 274 19.56 7.83 -10.50
N SER A 275 19.50 9.15 -10.63
CA SER A 275 20.15 10.07 -9.70
C SER A 275 19.52 10.02 -8.30
N ALA A 276 18.21 9.85 -8.22
CA ALA A 276 17.48 9.66 -6.97
C ALA A 276 17.85 8.32 -6.30
N GLU A 277 17.87 7.22 -7.07
CA GLU A 277 18.30 5.89 -6.60
C GLU A 277 19.69 5.95 -5.97
N SER A 278 20.63 6.59 -6.66
CA SER A 278 22.02 6.71 -6.22
C SER A 278 22.18 7.53 -4.94
N ALA A 279 21.18 8.34 -4.61
CA ALA A 279 21.13 9.14 -3.39
C ALA A 279 20.22 8.55 -2.31
N GLY A 280 19.73 7.32 -2.50
CA GLY A 280 18.97 6.58 -1.50
C GLY A 280 17.45 6.73 -1.60
N ALA A 281 16.90 7.19 -2.73
CA ALA A 281 15.45 7.11 -2.95
C ALA A 281 14.99 5.64 -2.89
N TRP A 282 13.96 5.38 -2.08
CA TRP A 282 13.51 4.03 -1.76
C TRP A 282 12.04 4.06 -1.38
N ASP A 283 11.16 3.92 -2.37
CA ASP A 283 9.72 3.73 -2.16
C ASP A 283 9.07 3.11 -3.40
N GLN A 284 7.85 2.60 -3.23
CA GLN A 284 7.09 1.92 -4.28
C GLN A 284 6.84 2.80 -5.51
N SER A 285 6.45 4.06 -5.31
CA SER A 285 6.15 5.01 -6.39
C SER A 285 7.40 5.38 -7.19
N PHE A 286 8.53 5.57 -6.51
CA PHE A 286 9.83 5.81 -7.12
C PHE A 286 10.24 4.67 -8.06
N TYR A 287 10.21 3.43 -7.56
CA TYR A 287 10.59 2.26 -8.37
C TYR A 287 9.63 2.03 -9.53
N TYR A 288 8.35 2.36 -9.35
CA TYR A 288 7.38 2.34 -10.44
C TYR A 288 7.76 3.32 -11.56
N TRP A 289 8.04 4.58 -11.24
CA TRP A 289 8.48 5.55 -12.25
C TRP A 289 9.79 5.13 -12.92
N LEU A 290 10.72 4.56 -12.16
CA LEU A 290 12.01 4.09 -12.70
C LEU A 290 11.80 2.92 -13.67
N ALA A 291 10.95 1.96 -13.30
CA ALA A 291 10.63 0.81 -14.14
C ALA A 291 10.00 1.26 -15.46
N LEU A 292 9.01 2.15 -15.41
CA LEU A 292 8.35 2.67 -16.60
C LEU A 292 9.29 3.50 -17.49
N SER A 293 10.11 4.37 -16.89
CA SER A 293 11.07 5.19 -17.65
C SER A 293 12.13 4.32 -18.33
N ALA A 294 12.63 3.30 -17.62
CA ALA A 294 13.57 2.34 -18.18
C ALA A 294 12.94 1.53 -19.32
N PHE A 295 11.69 1.11 -19.15
CA PHE A 295 10.92 0.36 -20.15
C PHE A 295 10.76 1.17 -21.45
N ARG A 296 10.33 2.44 -21.36
CA ARG A 296 10.17 3.33 -22.53
C ARG A 296 11.47 3.60 -23.29
N LEU A 297 12.60 3.49 -22.62
CA LEU A 297 13.92 3.61 -23.24
C LEU A 297 14.50 2.27 -23.73
N GLY A 298 13.74 1.17 -23.69
CA GLY A 298 14.20 -0.17 -24.08
C GLY A 298 15.21 -0.79 -23.12
N LYS A 299 15.35 -0.26 -21.90
CA LYS A 299 16.29 -0.75 -20.86
C LYS A 299 15.67 -1.88 -20.04
N GLU A 300 15.31 -2.97 -20.72
CA GLU A 300 14.48 -4.06 -20.18
C GLU A 300 14.99 -4.63 -18.85
N LYS A 301 16.29 -4.91 -18.73
CA LYS A 301 16.88 -5.45 -17.48
C LYS A 301 16.71 -4.51 -16.29
N VAL A 302 16.84 -3.20 -16.51
CA VAL A 302 16.68 -2.20 -15.45
C VAL A 302 15.21 -2.06 -15.11
N ALA A 303 14.35 -2.07 -16.13
CA ALA A 303 12.91 -1.99 -15.95
C ALA A 303 12.38 -3.14 -15.09
N LEU A 304 12.79 -4.37 -15.39
CA LEU A 304 12.40 -5.55 -14.62
C LEU A 304 12.91 -5.51 -13.19
N LYS A 305 14.19 -5.17 -12.98
CA LYS A 305 14.74 -5.06 -11.63
C LYS A 305 14.02 -4.00 -10.79
N ALA A 306 13.72 -2.84 -11.38
CA ALA A 306 12.97 -1.79 -10.70
C ALA A 306 11.52 -2.24 -10.42
N TRP A 307 10.91 -2.98 -11.34
CA TRP A 307 9.57 -3.53 -11.16
C TRP A 307 9.48 -4.51 -9.99
N GLU A 308 10.45 -5.42 -9.86
CA GLU A 308 10.53 -6.35 -8.73
C GLU A 308 10.55 -5.61 -7.38
N GLN A 309 11.11 -4.40 -7.34
CA GLN A 309 11.06 -3.57 -6.13
C GLN A 309 9.69 -2.97 -5.89
N VAL A 310 8.89 -2.68 -6.93
CA VAL A 310 7.50 -2.21 -6.76
C VAL A 310 6.68 -3.28 -6.03
N ASP A 311 6.84 -4.53 -6.44
CA ASP A 311 6.16 -5.69 -5.83
C ASP A 311 6.66 -5.94 -4.39
N PHE A 312 7.93 -5.65 -4.07
CA PHE A 312 8.45 -5.79 -2.70
C PHE A 312 7.72 -4.94 -1.66
N PHE A 313 7.19 -3.77 -2.03
CA PHE A 313 6.45 -2.90 -1.12
C PHE A 313 4.94 -3.20 -1.04
N SER A 314 4.45 -4.24 -1.72
CA SER A 314 3.01 -4.41 -1.99
C SER A 314 2.18 -5.04 -0.86
N ASP A 315 2.39 -4.68 0.41
CA ASP A 315 1.49 -5.12 1.50
C ASP A 315 0.05 -4.56 1.35
N SER A 316 -0.18 -3.68 0.37
CA SER A 316 -1.50 -3.19 -0.09
C SER A 316 -1.55 -3.18 -1.63
N SER A 317 -2.75 -3.08 -2.21
CA SER A 317 -2.93 -3.00 -3.66
C SER A 317 -2.29 -1.71 -4.17
N PHE A 318 -1.04 -1.79 -4.65
CA PHE A 318 -0.55 -0.84 -5.64
C PHE A 318 -1.59 -0.84 -6.75
N GLN A 319 -2.34 0.24 -6.90
CA GLN A 319 -3.47 0.37 -7.83
C GLN A 319 -2.93 0.96 -9.13
N PRO A 320 -2.30 0.12 -9.97
CA PRO A 320 -1.45 0.59 -11.05
C PRO A 320 -2.33 1.20 -12.16
N PHE A 321 -3.59 0.79 -12.17
CA PHE A 321 -4.63 1.13 -13.14
C PHE A 321 -5.42 2.41 -12.81
N GLU A 322 -5.29 2.96 -11.60
CA GLU A 322 -5.88 4.28 -11.29
C GLU A 322 -5.02 5.43 -11.87
N TYR A 323 -3.75 5.15 -12.17
CA TYR A 323 -2.88 6.05 -12.90
C TYR A 323 -2.92 5.72 -14.39
N GLY A 324 -3.43 6.65 -15.21
CA GLY A 324 -3.58 6.50 -16.67
C GLY A 324 -2.30 6.24 -17.49
N LYS A 325 -1.16 5.91 -16.88
CA LYS A 325 0.15 5.67 -17.51
C LYS A 325 0.47 4.18 -17.73
N ILE A 326 -0.18 3.25 -17.01
CA ILE A 326 -0.13 1.81 -17.35
C ILE A 326 -0.99 1.49 -18.55
N ARG A 327 -2.06 2.27 -18.77
CA ARG A 327 -2.83 2.28 -20.02
C ARG A 327 -1.91 2.31 -21.24
N ASP A 328 -0.91 3.20 -21.23
CA ASP A 328 0.02 3.36 -22.34
C ASP A 328 0.89 2.10 -22.56
N MET A 329 1.04 1.21 -21.56
CA MET A 329 1.73 -0.08 -21.74
C MET A 329 0.80 -1.15 -22.27
N LEU A 330 -0.48 -1.12 -21.85
CA LEU A 330 -1.50 -2.04 -22.35
C LEU A 330 -1.87 -1.77 -23.81
N GLU A 331 -1.78 -0.51 -24.24
CA GLU A 331 -2.03 -0.06 -25.61
C GLU A 331 -0.82 -0.24 -26.54
N ALA A 332 0.34 -0.65 -26.01
CA ALA A 332 1.52 -0.90 -26.83
C ALA A 332 1.33 -2.16 -27.70
N GLU A 333 1.86 -2.16 -28.93
CA GLU A 333 1.74 -3.29 -29.87
C GLU A 333 2.32 -4.60 -29.30
N ASP A 334 3.28 -4.50 -28.39
CA ASP A 334 3.98 -5.60 -27.73
C ASP A 334 3.43 -5.93 -26.33
N ALA A 335 2.30 -5.35 -25.91
CA ALA A 335 1.73 -5.53 -24.57
C ALA A 335 1.55 -7.01 -24.18
N LYS A 336 1.16 -7.85 -25.15
CA LYS A 336 0.96 -9.30 -24.97
C LYS A 336 2.25 -10.05 -24.61
N ASP A 337 3.42 -9.53 -24.99
CA ASP A 337 4.73 -10.14 -24.77
C ASP A 337 5.51 -9.40 -23.66
N ASN A 338 4.99 -8.26 -23.20
CA ASN A 338 5.63 -7.39 -22.22
C ASN A 338 5.63 -8.01 -20.80
N PRO A 339 6.81 -8.29 -20.21
CA PRO A 339 6.89 -8.94 -18.90
C PRO A 339 6.31 -8.10 -17.75
N LEU A 340 6.38 -6.76 -17.84
CA LEU A 340 5.81 -5.87 -16.82
C LEU A 340 4.27 -5.89 -16.86
N VAL A 341 3.69 -5.96 -18.07
CA VAL A 341 2.24 -6.11 -18.24
C VAL A 341 1.78 -7.45 -17.66
N HIS A 342 2.51 -8.54 -17.89
CA HIS A 342 2.21 -9.83 -17.28
C HIS A 342 2.30 -9.81 -15.75
N SER A 343 3.31 -9.14 -15.18
CA SER A 343 3.45 -9.00 -13.72
C SER A 343 2.25 -8.26 -13.13
N LEU A 344 1.89 -7.13 -13.73
CA LEU A 344 0.73 -6.32 -13.34
C LEU A 344 -0.59 -7.09 -13.34
N LEU A 345 -0.87 -7.79 -14.44
CA LEU A 345 -2.11 -8.58 -14.54
C LEU A 345 -2.11 -9.73 -13.53
N THR A 346 -0.95 -10.32 -13.22
CA THR A 346 -0.84 -11.37 -12.20
C THR A 346 -1.16 -10.82 -10.81
N GLN A 347 -0.58 -9.69 -10.43
CA GLN A 347 -0.85 -9.04 -9.15
C GLN A 347 -2.34 -8.65 -9.04
N GLN A 348 -2.90 -8.01 -10.06
CA GLN A 348 -4.31 -7.60 -10.07
C GLN A 348 -5.25 -8.80 -9.89
N LEU A 349 -4.94 -9.95 -10.52
CA LEU A 349 -5.72 -11.16 -10.38
C LEU A 349 -5.62 -11.81 -8.99
N ASN A 350 -4.54 -11.58 -8.26
CA ASN A 350 -4.36 -12.10 -6.91
C ASN A 350 -4.98 -11.19 -5.86
N GLU A 351 -4.68 -9.89 -5.93
CA GLU A 351 -4.89 -8.91 -4.85
C GLU A 351 -5.90 -7.80 -5.19
N GLY A 352 -6.27 -7.68 -6.46
CA GLY A 352 -7.12 -6.59 -6.93
C GLY A 352 -8.60 -6.70 -6.54
N GLU A 353 -9.29 -5.58 -6.66
CA GLU A 353 -10.75 -5.52 -6.54
C GLU A 353 -11.45 -6.38 -7.61
N PRO A 354 -12.72 -6.77 -7.41
CA PRO A 354 -13.46 -7.57 -8.39
C PRO A 354 -13.56 -6.94 -9.79
N GLU A 355 -13.72 -5.62 -9.89
CA GLU A 355 -13.93 -4.89 -11.14
C GLU A 355 -12.71 -5.03 -12.08
N PRO A 356 -11.47 -4.70 -11.66
CA PRO A 356 -10.33 -4.80 -12.56
C PRO A 356 -9.86 -6.25 -12.76
N LYS A 357 -10.20 -7.18 -11.86
CA LYS A 357 -9.98 -8.62 -12.05
C LYS A 357 -10.70 -9.13 -13.28
N VAL A 358 -11.99 -8.83 -13.41
CA VAL A 358 -12.80 -9.26 -14.57
C VAL A 358 -12.20 -8.73 -15.86
N PHE A 359 -11.86 -7.44 -15.90
CA PHE A 359 -11.20 -6.85 -17.05
C PHE A 359 -9.88 -7.55 -17.41
N SER A 360 -9.04 -7.82 -16.41
CA SER A 360 -7.74 -8.47 -16.61
C SER A 360 -7.91 -9.85 -17.25
N LEU A 361 -8.95 -10.60 -16.88
CA LEU A 361 -9.28 -11.88 -17.52
C LEU A 361 -9.59 -11.71 -19.02
N PHE A 362 -10.40 -10.71 -19.39
CA PHE A 362 -10.69 -10.43 -20.80
C PHE A 362 -9.43 -10.02 -21.55
N LEU A 363 -8.60 -9.15 -20.98
CA LEU A 363 -7.36 -8.73 -21.64
C LEU A 363 -6.42 -9.92 -21.89
N LEU A 364 -6.26 -10.80 -20.91
CA LEU A 364 -5.48 -12.03 -21.07
C LEU A 364 -6.04 -12.96 -22.15
N SER A 365 -7.37 -13.05 -22.27
CA SER A 365 -8.03 -13.79 -23.34
C SER A 365 -7.70 -13.22 -24.72
N HIS A 366 -7.66 -11.90 -24.86
CA HIS A 366 -7.27 -11.22 -26.10
C HIS A 366 -5.79 -11.42 -26.44
N PHE A 367 -4.90 -11.40 -25.44
CA PHE A 367 -3.47 -11.67 -25.65
C PHE A 367 -3.21 -13.07 -26.20
N ASN A 368 -4.01 -14.06 -25.77
CA ASN A 368 -3.98 -15.44 -26.27
C ASN A 368 -2.55 -16.05 -26.33
N THR A 369 -1.76 -15.81 -25.28
CA THR A 369 -0.44 -16.42 -25.12
C THR A 369 -0.49 -17.60 -24.15
N GLU A 370 0.53 -18.48 -24.16
CA GLU A 370 0.63 -19.56 -23.18
C GLU A 370 0.64 -19.04 -21.73
N LYS A 371 1.32 -17.91 -21.48
CA LYS A 371 1.36 -17.25 -20.18
C LYS A 371 -0.03 -16.75 -19.77
N SER A 372 -0.76 -16.11 -20.70
CA SER A 372 -2.11 -15.63 -20.45
C SER A 372 -3.09 -16.77 -20.14
N LEU A 373 -3.01 -17.87 -20.89
CA LEU A 373 -3.79 -19.09 -20.63
C LEU A 373 -3.47 -19.72 -19.28
N HIS A 374 -2.20 -19.68 -18.84
CA HIS A 374 -1.79 -20.17 -17.53
C HIS A 374 -2.45 -19.36 -16.40
N LEU A 375 -2.44 -18.03 -16.50
CA LEU A 375 -3.10 -17.14 -15.52
C LEU A 375 -4.63 -17.32 -15.50
N LEU A 376 -5.27 -17.46 -16.66
CA LEU A 376 -6.71 -17.76 -16.69
C LEU A 376 -7.03 -19.09 -15.96
N LYS A 377 -6.20 -20.11 -16.17
CA LYS A 377 -6.35 -21.42 -15.51
C LYS A 377 -6.09 -21.37 -14.01
N SER A 378 -5.17 -20.52 -13.53
CA SER A 378 -4.92 -20.38 -12.10
C SER A 378 -6.14 -19.77 -11.40
N VAL A 379 -6.74 -18.73 -11.98
CA VAL A 379 -7.95 -18.08 -11.46
C VAL A 379 -9.13 -19.04 -11.46
N SER A 380 -9.41 -19.74 -12.57
CA SER A 380 -10.56 -20.65 -12.66
C SER A 380 -10.53 -21.79 -11.62
N ARG A 381 -9.33 -22.22 -11.22
CA ARG A 381 -9.10 -23.29 -10.23
C ARG A 381 -8.98 -22.80 -8.79
N ASN A 382 -8.83 -21.49 -8.55
CA ASN A 382 -8.61 -20.94 -7.22
C ASN A 382 -9.89 -20.95 -6.38
N ARG A 383 -10.09 -21.95 -5.52
CA ARG A 383 -11.31 -22.09 -4.70
C ARG A 383 -11.62 -20.92 -3.77
N LYS A 384 -10.65 -20.06 -3.44
CA LYS A 384 -10.85 -18.86 -2.63
C LYS A 384 -11.44 -17.68 -3.42
N GLU A 385 -11.39 -17.74 -4.74
CA GLU A 385 -11.87 -16.67 -5.62
C GLU A 385 -13.40 -16.71 -5.81
N HIS A 386 -13.99 -15.53 -6.00
CA HIS A 386 -15.42 -15.34 -6.22
C HIS A 386 -15.95 -16.25 -7.34
N HIS A 387 -17.11 -16.87 -7.09
CA HIS A 387 -17.65 -17.89 -7.99
C HIS A 387 -17.78 -17.41 -9.44
N GLY A 388 -18.35 -16.23 -9.68
CA GLY A 388 -18.47 -15.76 -11.05
C GLY A 388 -17.18 -15.27 -11.69
N ILE A 389 -16.18 -14.81 -10.93
CA ILE A 389 -14.85 -14.53 -11.51
C ILE A 389 -14.24 -15.83 -12.03
N ARG A 390 -14.37 -16.94 -11.29
CA ARG A 390 -13.94 -18.26 -11.75
C ARG A 390 -14.72 -18.74 -12.97
N LYS A 391 -16.05 -18.51 -12.99
CA LYS A 391 -16.92 -18.85 -14.12
C LYS A 391 -16.49 -18.11 -15.39
N VAL A 392 -16.25 -16.80 -15.28
CA VAL A 392 -15.74 -15.96 -16.39
C VAL A 392 -14.39 -16.48 -16.88
N ALA A 393 -13.45 -16.77 -15.97
CA ALA A 393 -12.15 -17.32 -16.34
C ALA A 393 -12.27 -18.65 -17.11
N SER A 394 -13.13 -19.58 -16.66
CA SER A 394 -13.39 -20.84 -17.37
C SER A 394 -13.96 -20.62 -18.77
N ALA A 395 -14.98 -19.77 -18.90
CA ALA A 395 -15.62 -19.48 -20.18
C ALA A 395 -14.65 -18.83 -21.18
N LEU A 396 -13.76 -17.95 -20.70
CA LEU A 396 -12.70 -17.35 -21.52
C LEU A 396 -11.65 -18.38 -21.97
N ILE A 397 -11.27 -19.34 -21.12
CA ILE A 397 -10.39 -20.45 -21.52
C ILE A 397 -11.03 -21.26 -22.66
N GLU A 398 -12.32 -21.60 -22.52
CA GLU A 398 -13.05 -22.34 -23.55
C GLU A 398 -13.14 -21.54 -24.86
N LYS A 399 -13.44 -20.23 -24.77
CA LYS A 399 -13.46 -19.33 -25.94
C LYS A 399 -12.10 -19.30 -26.65
N VAL A 400 -11.00 -19.18 -25.91
CA VAL A 400 -9.65 -19.18 -26.49
C VAL A 400 -9.32 -20.52 -27.17
N GLN A 401 -9.75 -21.65 -26.59
CA GLN A 401 -9.48 -22.98 -27.12
C GLN A 401 -10.37 -23.37 -28.32
N GLN A 402 -11.64 -22.95 -28.31
CA GLN A 402 -12.65 -23.34 -29.30
C GLN A 402 -12.89 -22.28 -30.38
N GLY A 403 -12.38 -21.06 -30.20
CA GLY A 403 -12.62 -19.94 -31.10
C GLY A 403 -14.09 -19.50 -31.11
N GLU A 404 -14.61 -19.15 -32.29
CA GLU A 404 -16.00 -18.71 -32.50
C GLU A 404 -17.06 -19.80 -32.25
N ALA A 405 -16.67 -21.04 -31.97
CA ALA A 405 -17.58 -22.15 -31.75
C ALA A 405 -18.21 -22.20 -30.33
N SER A 406 -17.81 -21.31 -29.42
CA SER A 406 -18.38 -21.22 -28.07
C SER A 406 -19.86 -20.82 -28.10
N ARG A 407 -20.73 -21.62 -27.47
CA ARG A 407 -22.17 -21.35 -27.34
C ARG A 407 -22.55 -20.59 -26.06
N ASP A 408 -21.59 -19.88 -25.47
CA ASP A 408 -21.87 -19.04 -24.31
C ASP A 408 -22.40 -17.67 -24.74
N TYR A 409 -23.73 -17.57 -24.89
CA TYR A 409 -24.38 -16.31 -25.27
C TYR A 409 -24.29 -15.23 -24.18
N GLY A 410 -24.04 -15.61 -22.93
CA GLY A 410 -23.75 -14.68 -21.85
C GLY A 410 -22.42 -13.95 -22.08
N LEU A 411 -21.38 -14.72 -22.47
CA LEU A 411 -20.07 -14.18 -22.86
C LEU A 411 -20.12 -13.41 -24.18
N LEU A 412 -21.00 -13.83 -25.10
CA LEU A 412 -21.21 -13.13 -26.36
C LEU A 412 -21.68 -11.68 -26.16
N ILE A 413 -22.45 -11.38 -25.11
CA ILE A 413 -22.85 -10.00 -24.78
C ILE A 413 -21.63 -9.07 -24.72
N MET A 414 -20.57 -9.49 -24.03
CA MET A 414 -19.36 -8.67 -23.87
C MET A 414 -18.60 -8.53 -25.18
N THR A 415 -18.58 -9.59 -25.99
CA THR A 415 -17.96 -9.54 -27.33
C THR A 415 -18.68 -8.52 -28.22
N ILE A 416 -20.02 -8.52 -28.21
CA ILE A 416 -20.84 -7.54 -28.95
C ILE A 416 -20.59 -6.11 -28.42
N LEU A 417 -20.45 -5.94 -27.09
CA LEU A 417 -20.13 -4.65 -26.49
C LEU A 417 -18.78 -4.12 -26.99
N GLU A 418 -17.73 -4.93 -26.95
CA GLU A 418 -16.37 -4.59 -27.41
C GLU A 418 -16.38 -4.18 -28.90
N GLU A 419 -17.08 -4.92 -29.74
CA GLU A 419 -17.25 -4.60 -31.16
C GLU A 419 -17.98 -3.28 -31.41
N LYS A 420 -19.08 -3.03 -30.67
CA LYS A 420 -19.95 -1.86 -30.89
C LYS A 420 -19.39 -0.58 -30.29
N MET A 421 -18.68 -0.66 -29.18
CA MET A 421 -18.01 0.49 -28.58
C MET A 421 -16.70 0.83 -29.30
N GLY A 422 -16.17 -0.12 -30.10
CA GLY A 422 -14.90 -0.01 -30.79
C GLY A 422 -13.74 -0.28 -29.84
N THR A 423 -12.69 -0.90 -30.39
CA THR A 423 -11.42 -1.16 -29.69
C THR A 423 -10.60 0.11 -29.41
N GLY A 424 -11.09 1.29 -29.83
CA GLY A 424 -10.39 2.57 -29.77
C GLY A 424 -10.80 3.49 -28.61
N LEU A 425 -11.70 3.07 -27.72
CA LEU A 425 -11.85 3.71 -26.40
C LEU A 425 -10.85 3.08 -25.44
N PRO A 426 -10.17 3.86 -24.58
CA PRO A 426 -9.15 3.28 -23.73
C PRO A 426 -9.78 2.23 -22.81
N LEU A 427 -9.32 1.00 -22.95
CA LEU A 427 -9.85 -0.19 -22.27
C LEU A 427 -10.01 0.00 -20.74
N ILE A 428 -9.17 0.86 -20.17
CA ILE A 428 -9.12 1.21 -18.75
C ILE A 428 -10.35 2.02 -18.29
N ASP A 429 -10.94 2.83 -19.18
CA ASP A 429 -12.10 3.67 -18.84
C ASP A 429 -13.40 2.86 -18.83
N GLN A 430 -13.34 1.53 -18.99
CA GLN A 430 -14.50 0.64 -19.14
C GLN A 430 -14.64 -0.40 -18.03
N TYR A 431 -13.82 -0.38 -16.96
CA TYR A 431 -13.90 -1.36 -15.86
C TYR A 431 -15.32 -1.56 -15.33
N GLY A 432 -16.05 -0.46 -15.13
CA GLY A 432 -17.42 -0.52 -14.65
C GLY A 432 -18.38 -1.19 -15.63
N LEU A 433 -18.09 -1.19 -16.94
CA LEU A 433 -18.87 -1.95 -17.93
C LEU A 433 -18.62 -3.46 -17.80
N TYR A 434 -17.37 -3.89 -17.67
CA TYR A 434 -17.03 -5.31 -17.45
C TYR A 434 -17.65 -5.84 -16.17
N TYR A 435 -17.65 -5.02 -15.11
CA TYR A 435 -18.29 -5.38 -13.85
C TYR A 435 -19.82 -5.45 -13.96
N LEU A 436 -20.46 -4.46 -14.61
CA LEU A 436 -21.89 -4.47 -14.90
C LEU A 436 -22.30 -5.73 -15.67
N TRP A 437 -21.54 -6.09 -16.70
CA TRP A 437 -21.76 -7.31 -17.47
C TRP A 437 -21.61 -8.56 -16.60
N LYS A 438 -20.57 -8.63 -15.76
CA LYS A 438 -20.32 -9.77 -14.86
C LYS A 438 -21.51 -10.04 -13.94
N GLN A 439 -22.18 -9.00 -13.42
CA GLN A 439 -23.37 -9.18 -12.59
C GLN A 439 -24.52 -9.86 -13.35
N VAL A 440 -24.69 -9.55 -14.63
CA VAL A 440 -25.67 -10.23 -15.51
C VAL A 440 -25.24 -11.68 -15.75
N TYR A 441 -23.97 -11.88 -16.08
CA TYR A 441 -23.39 -13.20 -16.37
C TYR A 441 -23.44 -14.18 -15.20
N GLU A 442 -23.33 -13.67 -13.97
CA GLU A 442 -23.45 -14.46 -12.74
C GLU A 442 -24.85 -14.93 -12.42
N ARG A 443 -25.89 -14.27 -12.95
CA ARG A 443 -27.29 -14.59 -12.64
C ARG A 443 -27.87 -15.69 -13.53
N ASP A 444 -27.08 -16.23 -14.46
CA ASP A 444 -27.50 -17.28 -15.39
C ASP A 444 -28.82 -16.92 -16.10
N VAL A 445 -28.90 -15.67 -16.57
CA VAL A 445 -30.02 -15.22 -17.38
C VAL A 445 -30.09 -16.09 -18.64
N ASP A 446 -31.28 -16.61 -18.94
CA ASP A 446 -31.53 -17.45 -20.10
C ASP A 446 -31.40 -16.61 -21.38
N ILE A 447 -30.21 -16.65 -21.98
CA ILE A 447 -29.88 -16.01 -23.25
C ILE A 447 -29.61 -17.15 -24.23
N THR A 448 -30.50 -17.29 -25.19
CA THR A 448 -30.61 -18.50 -26.02
C THR A 448 -30.06 -18.32 -27.42
N ASP A 449 -29.88 -17.07 -27.86
CA ASP A 449 -29.36 -16.75 -29.19
C ASP A 449 -28.59 -15.41 -29.24
N VAL A 450 -27.98 -15.16 -30.41
CA VAL A 450 -27.22 -13.94 -30.72
C VAL A 450 -28.10 -12.68 -30.65
N HIS A 451 -29.39 -12.80 -30.98
CA HIS A 451 -30.30 -11.66 -30.99
C HIS A 451 -30.61 -11.20 -29.57
N GLU A 452 -30.84 -12.13 -28.64
CA GLU A 452 -30.99 -11.84 -27.22
C GLU A 452 -29.71 -11.25 -26.64
N ALA A 453 -28.54 -11.83 -26.93
CA ALA A 453 -27.25 -11.27 -26.50
C ALA A 453 -27.07 -9.81 -26.98
N THR A 454 -27.48 -9.50 -28.21
CA THR A 454 -27.45 -8.14 -28.78
C THR A 454 -28.36 -7.17 -28.02
N ILE A 455 -29.54 -7.63 -27.58
CA ILE A 455 -30.47 -6.83 -26.78
C ILE A 455 -29.84 -6.50 -25.42
N TRP A 456 -29.25 -7.49 -24.75
CA TRP A 456 -28.56 -7.30 -23.46
C TRP A 456 -27.36 -6.36 -23.57
N ALA A 457 -26.55 -6.49 -24.62
CA ALA A 457 -25.44 -5.58 -24.89
C ALA A 457 -25.92 -4.13 -25.02
N ALA A 458 -26.98 -3.88 -25.79
CA ALA A 458 -27.55 -2.55 -25.95
C ALA A 458 -28.02 -1.94 -24.61
N GLY A 459 -28.65 -2.76 -23.76
CA GLY A 459 -29.10 -2.32 -22.43
C GLY A 459 -27.94 -1.94 -21.51
N LEU A 460 -26.87 -2.75 -21.50
CA LEU A 460 -25.67 -2.50 -20.69
C LEU A 460 -24.92 -1.24 -21.13
N GLU A 461 -24.72 -1.04 -22.44
CA GLU A 461 -24.06 0.17 -22.96
C GLU A 461 -24.85 1.43 -22.55
N TYR A 462 -26.18 1.42 -22.69
CA TYR A 462 -27.01 2.55 -22.27
C TYR A 462 -26.84 2.89 -20.80
N LEU A 463 -26.91 1.89 -19.91
CA LEU A 463 -26.76 2.10 -18.46
C LEU A 463 -25.37 2.62 -18.11
N TRP A 464 -24.35 2.08 -18.76
CA TRP A 464 -22.97 2.50 -18.58
C TRP A 464 -22.77 3.97 -18.93
N ILE A 465 -23.18 4.41 -20.12
CA ILE A 465 -23.08 5.81 -20.55
C ILE A 465 -23.89 6.73 -19.63
N LYS A 466 -25.09 6.30 -19.23
CA LYS A 466 -25.94 7.07 -18.31
C LYS A 466 -25.31 7.25 -16.93
N ARG A 467 -24.61 6.24 -16.40
CA ARG A 467 -23.88 6.32 -15.12
C ARG A 467 -22.73 7.33 -15.15
N GLN A 468 -22.15 7.56 -16.32
CA GLN A 468 -21.13 8.60 -16.53
C GLN A 468 -21.70 10.02 -16.66
N SER A 469 -23.02 10.20 -16.49
CA SER A 469 -23.70 11.48 -16.70
C SER A 469 -23.49 12.06 -18.11
N LYS A 470 -23.20 11.19 -19.09
CA LYS A 470 -23.10 11.55 -20.52
C LYS A 470 -24.49 11.50 -21.16
N PRO A 471 -24.81 12.41 -22.09
CA PRO A 471 -26.08 12.38 -22.81
C PRO A 471 -26.15 11.15 -23.72
N VAL A 472 -27.21 10.36 -23.57
CA VAL A 472 -27.52 9.21 -24.45
C VAL A 472 -29.02 8.98 -24.46
N SER A 473 -29.59 8.70 -25.63
CA SER A 473 -31.01 8.34 -25.75
C SER A 473 -31.20 6.84 -25.98
N GLN A 474 -32.31 6.29 -25.49
CA GLN A 474 -32.68 4.90 -25.78
C GLN A 474 -32.88 4.65 -27.28
N SER A 475 -33.33 5.67 -28.02
CA SER A 475 -33.52 5.58 -29.47
C SER A 475 -32.20 5.47 -30.22
N GLU A 476 -31.19 6.25 -29.79
CA GLU A 476 -29.84 6.21 -30.34
C GLU A 476 -29.19 4.84 -30.16
N ILE A 477 -29.28 4.27 -28.95
CA ILE A 477 -28.82 2.90 -28.67
C ILE A 477 -29.58 1.87 -29.51
N ALA A 478 -30.91 2.00 -29.63
CA ALA A 478 -31.70 1.10 -30.47
C ALA A 478 -31.22 1.15 -31.93
N THR A 479 -30.96 2.33 -32.48
CA THR A 479 -30.41 2.50 -33.83
C THR A 479 -29.01 1.89 -33.96
N LYS A 480 -28.10 2.14 -33.01
CA LYS A 480 -26.72 1.61 -33.01
C LYS A 480 -26.66 0.08 -33.08
N TYR A 481 -27.59 -0.57 -32.39
CA TYR A 481 -27.67 -2.03 -32.30
C TYR A 481 -28.64 -2.66 -33.32
N GLY A 482 -29.33 -1.86 -34.15
CA GLY A 482 -30.31 -2.38 -35.11
C GLY A 482 -31.55 -3.00 -34.44
N LEU A 483 -31.95 -2.47 -33.27
CA LEU A 483 -33.05 -2.96 -32.44
C LEU A 483 -34.25 -2.02 -32.47
N SER A 484 -35.41 -2.52 -32.07
CA SER A 484 -36.56 -1.66 -31.80
C SER A 484 -36.44 -1.01 -30.42
N LEU A 485 -36.94 0.23 -30.28
CA LEU A 485 -36.98 0.94 -29.01
C LEU A 485 -37.68 0.14 -27.90
N TYR A 486 -38.70 -0.63 -28.26
CA TYR A 486 -39.41 -1.53 -27.34
C TYR A 486 -38.47 -2.56 -26.71
N ARG A 487 -37.58 -3.19 -27.49
CA ARG A 487 -36.63 -4.21 -26.98
C ARG A 487 -35.63 -3.61 -26.00
N VAL A 488 -35.08 -2.44 -26.34
CA VAL A 488 -34.17 -1.70 -25.44
C VAL A 488 -34.87 -1.35 -24.13
N ARG A 489 -36.11 -0.86 -24.17
CA ARG A 489 -36.88 -0.58 -22.95
C ARG A 489 -37.15 -1.83 -22.11
N LYS A 490 -37.50 -2.94 -22.76
CA LYS A 490 -37.79 -4.21 -22.08
C LYS A 490 -36.57 -4.72 -21.30
N VAL A 491 -35.38 -4.72 -21.92
CA VAL A 491 -34.17 -5.21 -21.26
C VAL A 491 -33.68 -4.26 -20.16
N LEU A 492 -33.89 -2.95 -20.28
CA LEU A 492 -33.54 -2.00 -19.22
C LEU A 492 -34.34 -2.25 -17.94
N VAL A 493 -35.62 -2.64 -18.05
CA VAL A 493 -36.43 -3.04 -16.89
C VAL A 493 -35.89 -4.31 -16.25
N GLN A 494 -35.39 -5.26 -17.05
CA GLN A 494 -34.78 -6.49 -16.53
C GLN A 494 -33.44 -6.21 -15.86
N LEU A 495 -32.58 -5.40 -16.47
CA LEU A 495 -31.30 -4.98 -15.93
C LEU A 495 -31.46 -4.24 -14.60
N GLN A 496 -32.45 -3.34 -14.50
CA GLN A 496 -32.71 -2.62 -13.27
C GLN A 496 -33.02 -3.58 -12.10
N ARG A 497 -33.76 -4.67 -12.34
CA ARG A 497 -34.03 -5.70 -11.30
C ARG A 497 -32.82 -6.54 -10.90
N ILE A 498 -31.80 -6.60 -11.76
CA ILE A 498 -30.57 -7.36 -11.49
C ILE A 498 -29.56 -6.50 -10.72
N LEU A 499 -29.57 -5.19 -10.97
CA LEU A 499 -28.58 -4.23 -10.50
C LEU A 499 -29.05 -3.38 -9.29
N ASP A 500 -30.34 -3.39 -8.97
CA ASP A 500 -30.94 -2.95 -7.69
C ASP A 500 -30.81 -4.07 -6.65
#